data_AF-A0A2W5KCI2-F1
#
_entry.id   AF-A0A2W5KCI2-F1
#
_cell.length_a   1.000
_cell.length_b   1.000
_cell.length_c   1.000
_cell.angle_alpha   90.00
_cell.angle_beta   90.00
_cell.angle_gamma   90.00
#
_symmetry.space_group_name_H-M   'P 1'
#
loop_
_entity.id
_entity.type
_entity.pdbx_description
1 polymer ?
#
loop_
_entity_poly.entity_id
_entity_poly.type
_entity_poly.pdbx_seq_one_letter_code
_entity_poly.pdbx_strand_id
1 'polypeptide(L)' 'RRGQIQGQDMRGNANVVNAMVPLANMFGYINTLSVLSNGSAEFSMRFVRYDRVPDPRDDDPPPAAAMALRA' A
#
# COMPACT_ATOMS: atom_id res chain seq x y z
N ARG A 1 3.45 5.37 -1.32
CA ARG A 1 2.58 4.64 -0.35
C ARG A 1 3.31 4.18 0.93
N ARG A 2 4.43 4.81 1.34
CA ARG A 2 5.27 4.35 2.48
C ARG A 2 5.59 2.84 2.47
N GLY A 3 5.62 2.22 1.29
CA GLY A 3 5.92 0.81 1.12
C GLY A 3 7.41 0.63 0.89
N GLN A 4 7.99 -0.40 1.50
CA GLN A 4 9.38 -0.78 1.24
C GLN A 4 9.41 -1.89 0.20
N ILE A 5 10.02 -1.61 -0.95
CA ILE A 5 10.25 -2.61 -2.00
C ILE A 5 11.32 -3.57 -1.48
N GLN A 6 10.96 -4.84 -1.34
CA GLN A 6 11.85 -5.93 -0.93
C GLN A 6 12.66 -6.46 -2.12
N GLY A 7 12.07 -6.40 -3.31
CA GLY A 7 12.72 -6.82 -4.53
C GLY A 7 11.80 -6.64 -5.73
N GLN A 8 12.43 -6.55 -6.90
CA GLN A 8 11.76 -6.52 -8.18
C GLN A 8 12.33 -7.66 -9.02
N ASP A 9 11.46 -8.46 -9.59
CA ASP A 9 11.81 -9.58 -10.47
C ASP A 9 11.09 -9.42 -11.82
N MET A 10 11.64 -10.02 -12.87
CA MET A 10 11.08 -9.99 -14.22
C MET A 10 10.62 -11.39 -14.62
N ARG A 11 9.31 -11.55 -14.83
CA ARG A 11 8.72 -12.78 -15.40
C ARG A 11 8.25 -12.51 -16.82
N GLY A 12 9.10 -12.85 -17.79
CA GLY A 12 8.82 -12.63 -19.20
C GLY A 12 8.58 -11.15 -19.47
N ASN A 13 7.35 -10.79 -19.85
CA ASN A 13 6.96 -9.40 -20.13
C ASN A 13 6.31 -8.67 -18.95
N ALA A 14 6.27 -9.30 -17.76
CA ALA A 14 5.66 -8.74 -16.56
C ALA A 14 6.73 -8.50 -15.46
N ASN A 15 6.63 -7.34 -14.79
CA ASN A 15 7.43 -7.04 -13.62
C ASN A 15 6.67 -7.49 -12.36
N VAL A 16 7.32 -8.32 -11.54
CA VAL A 16 6.82 -8.74 -10.25
C VAL A 16 7.50 -7.90 -9.18
N VAL A 17 6.72 -7.11 -8.45
CA VAL A 17 7.23 -6.23 -7.38
C VAL A 17 6.80 -6.79 -6.04
N ASN A 18 7.77 -7.20 -5.22
CA ASN A 18 7.55 -7.59 -3.84
C ASN A 18 7.78 -6.38 -2.94
N ALA A 19 6.76 -5.95 -2.21
CA ALA A 19 6.86 -4.83 -1.29
C ALA A 19 6.08 -5.10 -0.01
N MET A 20 6.63 -4.62 1.11
CA MET A 20 5.90 -4.52 2.38
C MET A 20 5.23 -3.15 2.43
N VAL A 21 3.90 -3.13 2.41
CA VAL A 21 3.10 -1.89 2.46
C VAL A 21 2.18 -1.97 3.67
N PRO A 22 2.06 -0.90 4.48
CA PRO A 22 1.09 -0.85 5.56
C PRO A 22 -0.34 -1.07 5.01
N LEU A 23 -1.11 -1.94 5.66
CA LEU A 23 -2.47 -2.30 5.21
C LEU A 23 -3.38 -1.06 5.08
N ALA A 24 -3.22 -0.08 5.98
CA ALA A 24 -3.93 1.20 5.95
C ALA A 24 -3.80 1.93 4.59
N ASN A 25 -2.67 1.78 3.91
CA ASN A 25 -2.38 2.41 2.62
C ASN A 25 -2.82 1.57 1.40
N MET A 26 -3.34 0.36 1.64
CA MET A 26 -3.79 -0.55 0.58
C MET A 26 -5.31 -0.52 0.36
N PHE A 27 -6.07 0.09 1.29
CA PHE A 27 -7.49 0.39 1.04
C PHE A 27 -7.62 1.27 -0.22
N GLY A 28 -8.44 0.83 -1.18
CA GLY A 28 -8.62 1.50 -2.47
C GLY A 28 -7.47 1.36 -3.47
N TYR A 29 -6.41 0.58 -3.16
CA TYR A 29 -5.28 0.41 -4.08
C TYR A 29 -5.66 -0.22 -5.42
N ILE A 30 -6.62 -1.14 -5.41
CA ILE A 30 -7.08 -1.85 -6.60
C ILE A 30 -7.51 -0.90 -7.73
N ASN A 31 -8.14 0.23 -7.37
CA ASN A 31 -8.57 1.23 -8.36
C ASN A 31 -7.35 1.93 -8.98
N THR A 32 -6.39 2.34 -8.15
CA THR A 32 -5.15 2.97 -8.65
C THR A 32 -4.33 1.99 -9.48
N LEU A 33 -4.20 0.73 -9.05
CA LEU A 33 -3.44 -0.27 -9.79
C LEU A 33 -4.08 -0.54 -11.15
N SER A 34 -5.42 -0.70 -11.19
CA SER A 34 -6.16 -0.91 -12.44
C SER A 34 -5.94 0.25 -13.42
N VAL A 35 -5.96 1.50 -12.95
CA VAL A 35 -5.66 2.67 -13.79
C VAL A 35 -4.21 2.67 -14.29
N LEU A 36 -3.24 2.34 -13.42
CA LEU A 36 -1.81 2.33 -13.80
C LEU A 36 -1.47 1.20 -14.79
N SER A 37 -2.14 0.06 -14.68
CA SER A 37 -1.87 -1.12 -15.51
C SER A 37 -2.84 -1.27 -16.68
N ASN A 38 -3.72 -0.30 -16.93
CA ASN A 38 -4.83 -0.43 -17.87
C ASN A 38 -5.62 -1.75 -17.67
N GLY A 39 -5.89 -2.10 -16.41
CA GLY A 39 -6.64 -3.30 -16.01
C GLY A 39 -5.91 -4.64 -16.14
N SER A 40 -4.63 -4.66 -16.51
CA SER A 40 -3.88 -5.90 -16.77
C SER A 40 -2.99 -6.38 -15.61
N ALA A 41 -2.84 -5.61 -14.54
CA ALA A 41 -2.07 -6.03 -13.37
C ALA A 41 -2.96 -6.68 -12.31
N GLU A 42 -2.41 -7.73 -11.72
CA GLU A 42 -2.96 -8.40 -10.56
C GLU A 42 -2.08 -8.10 -9.35
N PHE A 43 -2.67 -8.04 -8.16
CA PHE A 43 -1.93 -7.99 -6.91
C PHE A 43 -2.50 -9.01 -5.94
N SER A 44 -1.62 -9.60 -5.14
CA SER A 44 -2.01 -10.43 -4.00
C SER A 44 -1.47 -9.80 -2.72
N MET A 45 -2.28 -9.82 -1.67
CA MET A 45 -1.86 -9.35 -0.34
C MET A 45 -2.02 -10.48 0.66
N ARG A 46 -0.98 -10.70 1.48
CA ARG A 46 -1.01 -11.61 2.61
C ARG A 46 -0.57 -10.88 3.86
N PHE A 47 -1.30 -11.08 4.95
CA PHE A 47 -0.87 -10.60 6.26
C PHE A 47 0.45 -11.28 6.66
N VAL A 48 1.45 -10.49 7.05
CA VAL A 48 2.77 -10.99 7.46
C VAL A 48 2.97 -10.82 8.97
N ARG A 49 2.87 -9.59 9.48
CA ARG A 49 3.07 -9.25 10.89
C ARG A 49 2.48 -7.89 11.24
N TYR A 50 2.28 -7.65 12.53
CA TYR A 50 2.10 -6.30 13.05
C TYR A 50 3.45 -5.60 13.13
N ASP A 51 3.51 -4.36 12.67
CA ASP A 51 4.67 -3.49 12.79
C ASP A 51 4.23 -2.14 13.36
N ARG A 52 5.15 -1.39 13.97
CA ARG A 52 4.82 -0.05 14.45
C ARG A 52 4.51 0.81 13.24
N VAL A 53 3.37 1.50 13.30
CA VAL A 53 3.05 2.52 12.30
C VAL A 53 4.17 3.57 12.39
N PRO A 54 4.88 3.88 11.29
CA PRO A 54 5.86 4.95 11.30
C PRO A 54 5.17 6.21 11.79
N ASP A 55 5.84 6.96 12.68
CA ASP A 55 5.31 8.24 13.17
C ASP A 55 4.78 9.05 11.97
N PRO A 56 3.61 9.72 12.10
CA PRO A 56 3.17 10.63 11.07
C PRO A 56 4.28 11.67 10.90
N ARG A 57 5.07 11.59 9.82
CA ARG A 57 5.70 12.80 9.27
C ARG A 57 4.55 13.80 9.11
N ASP A 58 4.79 15.04 9.52
CA ASP A 58 3.78 16.10 9.63
C ASP A 58 2.88 16.29 8.39
N ASP A 59 3.27 15.73 7.23
CA ASP A 59 2.57 15.78 5.94
C ASP A 59 1.51 14.68 5.69
N ASP A 60 1.40 13.62 6.52
CA ASP A 60 0.32 12.62 6.34
C ASP A 60 -0.84 12.88 7.32
N PRO A 61 -2.05 13.17 6.82
CA PRO A 61 -3.19 13.39 7.68
C PRO A 61 -3.48 12.11 8.48
N PRO A 62 -3.77 12.23 9.79
CA PRO A 62 -4.08 11.08 10.61
C PRO A 62 -5.29 10.31 10.05
N PRO A 63 -5.33 8.98 10.22
CA PRO A 63 -6.44 8.16 9.73
C PRO A 63 -7.76 8.70 10.28
N ALA A 64 -8.81 8.76 9.45
CA ALA A 64 -10.10 9.40 9.75
C ALA A 64 -10.74 8.98 11.09
N ALA A 65 -10.40 7.79 11.62
CA ALA A 65 -10.80 7.33 12.94
C ALA A 65 -10.23 8.15 14.12
N ALA A 66 -9.11 8.86 13.94
CA ALA A 66 -8.52 9.73 14.96
C ALA A 66 -9.05 11.18 14.90
N MET A 67 -9.64 11.60 13.78
CA MET A 67 -10.22 12.95 13.63
C MET A 67 -11.67 13.07 14.10
N ALA A 68 -12.42 11.95 14.14
CA ALA A 68 -13.82 11.95 14.53
C ALA A 68 -14.01 11.76 16.04
N LEU A 69 -13.39 12.61 16.87
CA LEU A 69 -13.89 12.82 18.24
C LEU A 69 -13.66 14.28 18.68
N ARG A 70 -14.69 15.09 18.47
CA ARG A 70 -14.92 16.29 19.28
C ARG A 70 -16.43 16.55 19.35
N ALA A 71 -16.94 16.48 20.58
CA ALA A 71 -18.22 16.93 21.14
C ALA A 71 -19.43 17.05 20.19
#